data_AF-A0A947YRP7-F1
#
_entry.id   AF-A0A947YRP7-F1
#
_cell.length_a   1.000
_cell.length_b   1.000
_cell.length_c   1.000
_cell.angle_alpha   90.00
_cell.angle_beta   90.00
_cell.angle_gamma   90.00
#
_symmetry.space_group_name_H-M   'P 1'
#
loop_
_entity.id
_entity.type
_entity.pdbx_description
1 polymer ?
#
loop_
_entity_poly.entity_id
_entity_poly.type
_entity_poly.pdbx_seq_one_letter_code
_entity_poly.pdbx_strand_id
1 'polypeptide(L)'
;MKITLSEMSRLPIRTIDFTDPADNALHDQMVALVEQMLKLNRQLKETSLPQAKTIIQRQIKATDQQIDKLVYNLYNLTDEEIAIVEESVK
;
A
#
# COMPACT_ATOMS: atom_id res chain seq x y z
N MET A 1 -2.34 -3.06 -18.96
CA MET A 1 -3.49 -3.88 -18.53
C MET A 1 -4.74 -3.03 -18.58
N LYS A 2 -5.81 -3.46 -19.28
CA LYS A 2 -7.11 -2.77 -19.28
C LYS A 2 -8.04 -3.60 -18.38
N ILE A 3 -8.61 -3.00 -17.34
CA ILE A 3 -9.63 -3.61 -16.48
C ILE A 3 -10.97 -2.94 -16.82
N THR A 4 -12.03 -3.74 -16.97
CA THR A 4 -13.41 -3.27 -17.20
C THR A 4 -14.14 -2.99 -15.87
N LEU A 5 -15.17 -2.13 -15.90
CA LEU A 5 -16.00 -1.85 -14.72
C LEU A 5 -16.62 -3.11 -14.10
N SER A 6 -16.99 -4.08 -14.92
CA SER A 6 -17.53 -5.38 -14.49
C SER A 6 -16.51 -6.30 -13.82
N GLU A 7 -15.22 -6.15 -14.13
CA GLU A 7 -14.14 -6.89 -13.47
C GLU A 7 -13.79 -6.23 -12.13
N MET A 8 -13.83 -4.89 -12.07
CA MET A 8 -13.52 -4.14 -10.86
C MET A 8 -14.54 -4.37 -9.74
N SER A 9 -15.83 -4.53 -10.07
CA SER A 9 -16.87 -4.83 -9.08
C SER A 9 -16.80 -6.24 -8.50
N ARG A 10 -16.01 -7.14 -9.08
CA ARG A 10 -15.82 -8.52 -8.59
C ARG A 10 -14.63 -8.66 -7.65
N LEU A 11 -13.82 -7.61 -7.50
CA LEU A 11 -12.68 -7.65 -6.59
C LEU A 11 -13.19 -7.63 -5.15
N PRO A 12 -12.68 -8.51 -4.26
CA PRO A 12 -13.06 -8.55 -2.86
C PRO A 12 -12.39 -7.41 -2.08
N ILE A 13 -12.79 -6.18 -2.37
CA ILE A 13 -12.31 -4.97 -1.68
C ILE A 13 -13.14 -4.79 -0.41
N ARG A 14 -12.50 -4.87 0.76
CA ARG A 14 -13.17 -4.63 2.05
C ARG A 14 -13.65 -3.19 2.13
N THR A 15 -14.90 -2.98 2.54
CA THR A 15 -15.45 -1.65 2.86
C THR A 15 -15.04 -1.26 4.27
N ILE A 16 -14.67 0.01 4.47
CA ILE A 16 -14.33 0.56 5.78
C ILE A 16 -15.61 0.87 6.54
N ASP A 17 -15.70 0.43 7.79
CA ASP A 17 -16.75 0.81 8.72
C ASP A 17 -16.32 2.06 9.50
N PHE A 18 -16.78 3.23 9.04
CA PHE A 18 -16.44 4.49 9.69
C PHE A 18 -17.09 4.69 11.07
N THR A 19 -17.93 3.75 11.52
CA THR A 19 -18.49 3.77 12.87
C THR A 19 -17.63 3.03 13.89
N ASP A 20 -16.69 2.19 13.43
CA ASP A 20 -15.69 1.52 14.27
C ASP A 20 -14.43 2.38 14.39
N PRO A 21 -14.07 2.88 15.60
CA PRO A 21 -12.85 3.65 15.81
C PRO A 21 -11.56 2.90 15.42
N ALA A 22 -11.53 1.56 15.55
CA ALA A 22 -10.36 0.78 15.18
C ALA A 22 -10.18 0.76 13.65
N ASP A 23 -11.27 0.59 12.91
CA ASP A 23 -11.25 0.61 11.44
C ASP A 23 -10.92 2.00 10.89
N ASN A 24 -11.47 3.06 11.52
CA ASN A 24 -11.08 4.44 11.22
C ASN A 24 -9.58 4.68 11.43
N ALA A 25 -9.01 4.20 12.54
CA ALA A 25 -7.59 4.38 12.82
C ALA A 25 -6.71 3.65 11.78
N LEU A 26 -7.12 2.46 11.33
CA LEU A 26 -6.45 1.74 10.24
C LEU A 26 -6.55 2.50 8.92
N HIS A 27 -7.73 3.03 8.59
CA HIS A 27 -7.92 3.89 7.41
C HIS A 27 -7.01 5.11 7.46
N ASP A 28 -6.98 5.83 8.57
CA ASP A 28 -6.18 7.06 8.69
C ASP A 28 -4.68 6.78 8.57
N GLN A 29 -4.21 5.66 9.12
CA GLN A 29 -2.84 5.18 8.89
C GLN A 29 -2.57 4.87 7.42
N MET A 30 -3.51 4.20 6.73
CA MET A 30 -3.41 3.90 5.31
C MET A 30 -3.31 5.19 4.48
N VAL A 31 -4.17 6.17 4.75
CA VAL A 31 -4.16 7.48 4.07
C VAL A 31 -2.82 8.18 4.26
N ALA A 32 -2.30 8.24 5.50
CA ALA A 32 -1.01 8.87 5.78
C ALA A 32 0.15 8.22 5.00
N LEU A 33 0.19 6.89 4.92
CA LEU A 33 1.21 6.16 4.14
C LEU A 33 1.08 6.42 2.64
N VAL A 34 -0.14 6.43 2.10
CA VAL A 34 -0.39 6.73 0.68
C VAL A 34 0.02 8.17 0.34
N GLU A 35 -0.31 9.14 1.19
CA GLU A 35 0.12 10.54 1.02
C GLU A 35 1.64 10.68 1.02
N GLN A 36 2.33 9.98 1.93
CA GLN A 36 3.78 9.91 1.96
C GLN A 36 4.33 9.30 0.66
N MET A 37 3.76 8.19 0.18
CA MET A 37 4.17 7.54 -1.06
C MET A 37 4.01 8.47 -2.27
N LEU A 38 2.90 9.20 -2.37
CA LEU A 38 2.66 10.18 -3.42
C LEU A 38 3.67 11.33 -3.38
N LYS A 39 3.99 11.85 -2.18
CA LYS A 39 5.02 12.88 -2.00
C LYS A 39 6.39 12.40 -2.45
N LEU A 40 6.81 11.22 -2.01
CA LEU A 40 8.11 10.63 -2.38
C LEU A 40 8.21 10.40 -3.89
N ASN A 41 7.14 9.91 -4.52
CA ASN A 41 7.12 9.71 -5.98
C ASN A 41 7.24 11.04 -6.75
N ARG A 42 6.63 12.13 -6.28
CA ARG A 42 6.85 13.46 -6.86
C ARG A 42 8.31 13.89 -6.72
N GLN A 43 8.88 13.78 -5.52
CA GLN A 43 10.28 14.13 -5.26
C GLN A 43 11.27 13.31 -6.12
N LEU A 44 10.99 12.03 -6.35
CA LEU A 44 11.80 11.16 -7.20
C LEU A 44 11.84 11.64 -8.66
N LYS A 45 10.71 12.13 -9.16
CA LYS A 45 10.57 12.66 -10.53
C LYS A 45 11.28 14.01 -10.70
N GLU A 46 11.22 14.87 -9.68
CA GLU A 46 11.79 16.23 -9.71
C GLU A 46 13.31 16.25 -9.43
N THR A 47 13.82 15.27 -8.67
CA THR A 47 15.23 15.18 -8.31
C THR A 47 16.09 14.79 -9.52
N SER A 48 17.17 15.54 -9.77
CA SER A 48 18.20 15.16 -10.77
C SER A 48 19.43 14.49 -10.16
N LEU A 49 19.62 14.57 -8.84
CA LEU A 49 20.79 14.03 -8.14
C LEU A 49 20.67 12.50 -7.93
N PRO A 50 21.60 11.68 -8.48
CA PRO A 50 21.50 10.22 -8.39
C PRO A 50 21.44 9.67 -6.96
N GLN A 51 22.25 10.20 -6.05
CA GLN A 51 22.30 9.74 -4.66
C GLN A 51 20.97 10.00 -3.94
N ALA A 52 20.37 11.17 -4.16
CA ALA A 52 19.06 11.49 -3.60
C ALA A 52 17.96 10.59 -4.18
N LYS A 53 18.01 10.25 -5.49
CA LYS A 53 17.09 9.26 -6.08
C LYS A 53 17.17 7.91 -5.36
N THR A 54 18.37 7.41 -5.10
CA THR A 54 18.54 6.13 -4.38
C THR A 54 17.95 6.18 -2.97
N ILE A 55 18.11 7.29 -2.25
CA ILE A 55 17.52 7.46 -0.91
C ILE A 55 15.99 7.48 -1.00
N ILE A 56 15.42 8.26 -1.92
CA ILE A 56 13.97 8.36 -2.11
C ILE A 56 13.38 7.00 -2.52
N GLN A 57 14.04 6.26 -3.42
CA GLN A 57 13.60 4.91 -3.81
C GLN A 57 13.57 3.95 -2.63
N ARG A 58 14.55 4.00 -1.72
CA ARG A 58 14.55 3.20 -0.49
C ARG A 58 13.40 3.59 0.43
N GLN A 59 13.10 4.89 0.54
CA GLN A 59 11.95 5.37 1.32
C GLN A 59 10.62 4.90 0.71
N ILE A 60 10.48 4.96 -0.61
CA ILE A 60 9.29 4.43 -1.32
C ILE A 60 9.12 2.95 -1.00
N LYS A 61 10.18 2.14 -1.14
CA LYS A 61 10.14 0.71 -0.81
C LYS A 61 9.76 0.46 0.66
N ALA A 62 10.28 1.27 1.58
CA ALA A 62 9.95 1.14 3.00
C ALA A 62 8.49 1.51 3.30
N THR A 63 7.93 2.49 2.59
CA THR A 63 6.51 2.87 2.69
C THR A 63 5.60 1.81 2.07
N ASP A 64 5.98 1.25 0.92
CA ASP A 64 5.29 0.15 0.24
C ASP A 64 5.13 -1.06 1.19
N GLN A 65 6.23 -1.49 1.82
CA GLN A 65 6.22 -2.56 2.82
C GLN A 65 5.38 -2.26 4.07
N GLN A 66 5.20 -0.98 4.43
CA GLN A 66 4.32 -0.59 5.54
C GLN A 66 2.85 -0.69 5.13
N ILE A 67 2.54 -0.33 3.88
CA ILE A 67 1.21 -0.49 3.29
C ILE A 67 0.85 -1.98 3.21
N ASP A 68 1.75 -2.83 2.71
CA ASP A 68 1.51 -4.28 2.61
C ASP A 68 1.15 -4.89 3.97
N LYS A 69 1.94 -4.58 5.00
CA LYS A 69 1.67 -5.03 6.38
C LYS A 69 0.31 -4.57 6.89
N LEU A 70 -0.06 -3.31 6.61
CA LEU A 70 -1.34 -2.77 7.02
C LEU A 70 -2.50 -3.46 6.28
N VAL A 71 -2.33 -3.79 5.01
CA VAL A 71 -3.29 -4.58 4.23
C VAL A 71 -3.40 -6.00 4.77
N TYR A 72 -2.29 -6.67 5.10
CA TYR A 72 -2.33 -8.01 5.69
C TYR A 72 -3.08 -8.02 7.02
N ASN A 73 -2.83 -7.02 7.86
CA ASN A 73 -3.59 -6.84 9.10
C ASN A 73 -5.07 -6.59 8.83
N LEU A 74 -5.42 -5.82 7.80
CA LEU A 74 -6.81 -5.53 7.42
C LEU A 74 -7.60 -6.77 7.02
N TYR A 75 -6.91 -7.74 6.41
CA TYR A 75 -7.47 -9.03 6.00
C TYR A 75 -7.21 -10.15 7.02
N ASN A 76 -6.64 -9.81 8.19
CA ASN A 76 -6.27 -10.76 9.25
C ASN A 76 -5.46 -11.96 8.74
N LEU A 77 -4.56 -11.74 7.78
CA LEU A 77 -3.77 -12.82 7.20
C LEU A 77 -2.76 -13.37 8.21
N THR A 78 -2.59 -14.69 8.24
CA THR A 78 -1.52 -15.34 9.01
C THR A 78 -0.18 -15.25 8.29
N ASP A 79 0.92 -15.53 8.99
CA ASP A 79 2.26 -15.56 8.38
C ASP A 79 2.34 -16.56 7.22
N GLU A 80 1.62 -17.69 7.31
CA GLU A 80 1.52 -18.69 6.23
C GLU A 80 0.76 -18.13 5.02
N GLU A 81 -0.35 -17.43 5.24
CA GLU A 81 -1.13 -16.82 4.16
C GLU A 81 -0.37 -15.68 3.48
N ILE A 82 0.36 -14.86 4.26
CA ILE A 82 1.25 -13.82 3.75
C ILE A 82 2.34 -14.46 2.87
N ALA A 83 2.96 -15.56 3.31
CA ALA A 83 3.99 -16.25 2.54
C ALA A 83 3.46 -16.74 1.18
N ILE A 84 2.22 -17.24 1.14
CA ILE A 84 1.57 -17.67 -0.11
C ILE A 84 1.36 -16.48 -1.06
N VAL A 85 0.89 -15.34 -0.53
CA VAL A 85 0.70 -14.12 -1.33
C VAL A 85 2.03 -13.65 -1.91
N GLU A 86 3.08 -13.57 -1.09
CA GLU A 86 4.42 -13.12 -1.49
C GLU A 86 5.09 -14.07 -2.50
N GLU A 87 4.82 -15.38 -2.43
CA GLU A 87 5.30 -16.35 -3.42
C GLU A 87 4.59 -16.19 -4.77
N SER A 88 3.31 -15.82 -4.76
CA SER A 88 2.51 -15.63 -5.99
C SER A 88 2.88 -14.38 -6.81
N VAL A 89 3.58 -13.43 -6.20
CA VAL A 89 3.98 -12.14 -6.81
C VAL A 89 5.42 -12.17 -7.36
N LYS A 90 6.19 -13.22 -7.06
CA LYS A 90 7.55 -13.45 -7.61
C LYS A 90 7.55 -13.89 -9.06
#